data_AF-A0A1G4V7L4-F1
#
_entry.id   AF-A0A1G4V7L4-F1
#
_cell.length_a   1.000
_cell.length_b   1.000
_cell.length_c   1.000
_cell.angle_alpha   90.00
_cell.angle_beta   90.00
_cell.angle_gamma   90.00
#
_symmetry.space_group_name_H-M   'P 1'
#
loop_
_entity.id
_entity.type
_entity.pdbx_description
1 polymer ?
#
loop_
_entity_poly.entity_id
_entity_poly.type
_entity_poly.pdbx_seq_one_letter_code
_entity_poly.pdbx_strand_id
1 'polypeptide(L)'
;MDKEYYLKVKGAILALEEQFGYEADLKLTLLTYSYYHKDLDFFKEQLEVLVENHGFTVAFMKGLESYYEAILNGELSSWFKAMYLKKHFIWLESNFEKQIDQRKFYDMELKNQTVTALVSKINEIQSLDSVQMAAVDSKLSEVLFSNVSTVYSFCRKNDYYPTAKNFAVVHPFFSNGLYQNFQIKENIERTWLLFEPYIKKSYLRNEMDYAAFRNYDGFTFKYFGYQKYGLVTSDMIPLFKSINDTSELTAVPVQNAFFAEKAKREFGWR
;
A
#
# COMPACT_ATOMS: atom_id res chain seq x y z
N MET A 1 15.69 -15.35 -10.42
CA MET A 1 15.18 -14.85 -11.72
C MET A 1 16.35 -14.94 -12.70
N ASP A 2 16.17 -15.54 -13.87
CA ASP A 2 17.22 -15.53 -14.90
C ASP A 2 17.29 -14.16 -15.61
N LYS A 3 18.38 -13.91 -16.34
CA LYS A 3 18.64 -12.62 -16.98
C LYS A 3 17.62 -12.29 -18.08
N GLU A 4 17.11 -13.30 -18.78
CA GLU A 4 16.16 -13.11 -19.87
C GLU A 4 14.80 -12.64 -19.33
N TYR A 5 14.33 -13.29 -18.27
CA TYR A 5 13.11 -12.91 -17.58
C TYR A 5 13.23 -11.50 -16.96
N TYR A 6 14.38 -11.16 -16.37
CA TYR A 6 14.65 -9.80 -15.89
C TYR A 6 14.51 -8.75 -17.00
N LEU A 7 15.14 -8.96 -18.16
CA LEU A 7 15.06 -8.02 -19.28
C LEU A 7 13.63 -7.88 -19.80
N LYS A 8 12.88 -8.99 -19.85
CA LYS A 8 11.46 -8.97 -20.23
C LYS A 8 10.62 -8.16 -19.25
N VAL A 9 10.80 -8.36 -17.94
CA VAL A 9 10.08 -7.61 -16.91
C VAL A 9 10.45 -6.13 -16.92
N LYS A 10 11.74 -5.81 -17.05
CA LYS A 10 12.24 -4.43 -17.22
C LYS A 10 11.56 -3.74 -18.41
N GLY A 11 11.54 -4.40 -19.57
CA GLY A 11 10.90 -3.87 -20.78
C GLY A 11 9.39 -3.66 -20.62
N ALA A 12 8.69 -4.62 -20.00
CA ALA A 12 7.26 -4.50 -19.75
C ALA A 12 6.92 -3.33 -18.82
N ILE A 13 7.71 -3.12 -17.75
CA ILE A 13 7.52 -2.00 -16.83
C ILE A 13 7.78 -0.67 -17.56
N LEU A 14 8.87 -0.56 -18.31
CA LEU A 14 9.15 0.66 -19.08
C LEU A 14 8.04 0.99 -20.08
N ALA A 15 7.49 -0.01 -20.77
CA ALA A 15 6.37 0.17 -21.68
C ALA A 15 5.07 0.60 -20.98
N LEU A 16 4.84 0.16 -19.73
CA LEU A 16 3.72 0.66 -18.93
C LEU A 16 3.91 2.14 -18.57
N GLU A 17 5.14 2.56 -18.27
CA GLU A 17 5.42 3.94 -17.90
C GLU A 17 5.20 4.94 -19.04
N GLU A 18 5.38 4.50 -20.29
CA GLU A 18 5.03 5.30 -21.46
C GLU A 18 3.53 5.65 -21.51
N GLN A 19 2.68 4.80 -20.94
CA GLN A 19 1.22 4.96 -20.94
C GLN A 19 0.70 5.62 -19.67
N PHE A 20 1.27 5.27 -18.51
CA PHE A 20 0.73 5.63 -17.21
C PHE A 20 1.62 6.59 -16.42
N GLY A 21 2.83 6.88 -16.87
CA GLY A 21 3.83 7.66 -16.14
C GLY A 21 4.67 6.80 -15.20
N TYR A 22 5.60 7.42 -14.46
CA TYR A 22 6.58 6.71 -13.63
C TYR A 22 5.93 5.84 -12.53
N GLU A 23 6.29 4.55 -12.48
CA GLU A 23 5.68 3.56 -11.58
C GLU A 23 6.61 3.25 -10.40
N ALA A 24 6.62 4.13 -9.39
CA ALA A 24 7.57 4.10 -8.28
C ALA A 24 7.62 2.76 -7.53
N ASP A 25 6.47 2.10 -7.28
CA ASP A 25 6.43 0.79 -6.60
C ASP A 25 7.08 -0.33 -7.43
N LEU A 26 6.83 -0.34 -8.74
CA LEU A 26 7.47 -1.28 -9.67
C LEU A 26 8.97 -1.01 -9.78
N LYS A 27 9.38 0.25 -9.68
CA LYS A 27 10.79 0.66 -9.74
C LYS A 27 11.58 0.25 -8.50
N LEU A 28 11.00 0.37 -7.32
CA LEU A 28 11.62 -0.17 -6.09
C LEU A 28 11.89 -1.67 -6.22
N THR A 29 10.94 -2.41 -6.79
CA THR A 29 11.12 -3.84 -7.06
C THR A 29 12.21 -4.08 -8.11
N LEU A 30 12.24 -3.29 -9.19
CA LEU A 30 13.25 -3.40 -10.24
C LEU A 30 14.67 -3.06 -9.77
N LEU A 31 14.86 -2.17 -8.78
CA LEU A 31 16.18 -1.85 -8.24
C LEU A 31 16.89 -3.09 -7.68
N THR A 32 16.15 -3.94 -6.96
CA THR A 32 16.68 -5.22 -6.46
C THR A 32 17.18 -6.10 -7.60
N TYR A 33 16.37 -6.23 -8.66
CA TYR A 33 16.71 -7.09 -9.78
C TYR A 33 17.84 -6.51 -10.66
N SER A 34 17.84 -5.21 -10.93
CA SER A 34 18.91 -4.58 -11.70
C SER A 34 20.25 -4.69 -11.00
N TYR A 35 20.28 -4.52 -9.67
CA TYR A 35 21.49 -4.75 -8.89
C TYR A 35 21.94 -6.22 -8.94
N TYR A 36 21.04 -7.17 -8.73
CA TYR A 36 21.35 -8.61 -8.80
C TYR A 36 21.94 -9.03 -10.16
N HIS A 37 21.42 -8.46 -11.25
CA HIS A 37 21.89 -8.72 -12.61
C HIS A 37 23.06 -7.83 -13.07
N LYS A 38 23.62 -7.01 -12.17
CA LYS A 38 24.73 -6.07 -12.45
C LYS A 38 24.42 -5.04 -13.55
N ASP A 39 23.15 -4.72 -13.76
CA ASP A 39 22.72 -3.58 -14.59
C ASP A 39 22.82 -2.30 -13.77
N LEU A 40 24.07 -1.90 -13.49
CA LEU A 40 24.37 -0.82 -12.55
C LEU A 40 24.00 0.57 -13.11
N ASP A 41 24.05 0.76 -14.42
CA ASP A 41 23.69 2.05 -15.03
C ASP A 41 22.19 2.31 -14.84
N PHE A 42 21.35 1.32 -15.16
CA PHE A 42 19.92 1.41 -14.90
C PHE A 42 19.62 1.54 -13.40
N PHE A 43 20.29 0.75 -12.56
CA PHE A 43 20.13 0.87 -11.10
C PHE A 43 20.39 2.29 -10.60
N LYS A 44 21.50 2.89 -11.03
CA LYS A 44 21.90 4.24 -10.60
C LYS A 44 20.93 5.30 -11.09
N GLU A 45 20.55 5.23 -12.37
CA GLU A 45 19.60 6.15 -12.98
C GLU A 45 18.24 6.12 -12.27
N GLN A 46 17.69 4.93 -12.04
CA GLN A 46 16.37 4.82 -11.43
C GLN A 46 16.38 5.20 -9.95
N LEU A 47 17.45 4.88 -9.21
CA LEU A 47 17.58 5.30 -7.82
C LEU A 47 17.71 6.83 -7.70
N GLU A 48 18.41 7.48 -8.63
CA GLU A 48 18.48 8.94 -8.72
C GLU A 48 17.10 9.56 -8.93
N VAL A 49 16.31 9.03 -9.88
CA VAL A 49 14.93 9.47 -10.12
C VAL A 49 14.06 9.31 -8.87
N LEU A 50 14.17 8.18 -8.17
CA LEU A 50 13.40 7.94 -6.94
C LEU A 50 13.76 8.91 -5.81
N VAL A 51 15.03 9.28 -5.67
CA VAL A 51 15.47 10.26 -4.66
C VAL A 51 15.01 11.67 -5.02
N GLU A 52 15.18 12.07 -6.27
CA GLU A 52 14.91 13.44 -6.74
C GLU A 52 13.41 13.76 -6.88
N ASN A 53 12.66 12.84 -7.47
CA ASN A 53 11.26 13.11 -7.85
C ASN A 53 10.27 12.47 -6.90
N HIS A 54 10.66 11.37 -6.25
CA HIS A 54 9.77 10.60 -5.41
C HIS A 54 10.20 10.54 -3.95
N GLY A 55 11.25 11.25 -3.52
CA GLY A 55 11.57 11.36 -2.09
C GLY A 55 11.96 10.06 -1.41
N PHE A 56 12.57 9.13 -2.15
CA PHE A 56 13.24 7.98 -1.54
C PHE A 56 14.23 8.47 -0.48
N THR A 57 14.17 7.88 0.72
CA THR A 57 15.02 8.26 1.85
C THR A 57 15.64 7.05 2.53
N VAL A 58 16.92 7.19 2.88
CA VAL A 58 17.69 6.16 3.59
C VAL A 58 17.11 5.85 4.97
N ALA A 59 16.45 6.82 5.60
CA ALA A 59 15.86 6.65 6.93
C ALA A 59 14.73 5.59 6.96
N PHE A 60 14.17 5.24 5.80
CA PHE A 60 13.09 4.26 5.68
C PHE A 60 13.54 2.95 5.00
N MET A 61 14.84 2.77 4.74
CA MET A 61 15.38 1.48 4.29
C MET A 61 15.32 0.45 5.42
N LYS A 62 15.06 -0.81 5.07
CA LYS A 62 14.93 -1.91 6.06
C LYS A 62 16.25 -2.63 6.35
N GLY A 63 17.29 -2.39 5.56
CA GLY A 63 18.54 -3.15 5.64
C GLY A 63 18.46 -4.53 5.00
N LEU A 64 17.31 -4.88 4.41
CA LEU A 64 17.07 -6.18 3.76
C LEU A 64 17.16 -6.09 2.24
N GLU A 65 17.26 -4.88 1.70
CA GLU A 65 17.46 -4.65 0.27
C GLU A 65 18.79 -5.24 -0.16
N SER A 66 18.81 -5.99 -1.27
CA SER A 66 20.02 -6.69 -1.75
C SER A 66 21.23 -5.78 -2.01
N TYR A 67 20.95 -4.49 -2.24
CA TYR A 67 21.94 -3.45 -2.54
C TYR A 67 22.27 -2.55 -1.33
N TYR A 68 21.67 -2.80 -0.15
CA TYR A 68 21.80 -1.94 1.03
C TYR A 68 23.26 -1.71 1.43
N GLU A 69 24.02 -2.78 1.63
CA GLU A 69 25.43 -2.68 2.01
C GLU A 69 26.27 -2.00 0.93
N ALA A 70 26.00 -2.30 -0.36
CA ALA A 70 26.74 -1.70 -1.47
C ALA A 70 26.61 -0.17 -1.50
N ILE A 71 25.42 0.37 -1.22
CA ILE A 71 25.19 1.82 -1.26
C ILE A 71 25.52 2.54 0.06
N LEU A 72 25.52 1.86 1.21
CA LEU A 72 25.89 2.49 2.48
C LEU A 72 27.38 2.42 2.76
N ASN A 73 27.97 1.24 2.59
CA ASN A 73 29.34 0.94 3.03
C ASN A 73 30.25 0.37 1.94
N GLY A 74 29.67 -0.17 0.86
CA GLY A 74 30.37 -0.90 -0.18
C GLY A 74 30.73 -0.07 -1.42
N GLU A 75 30.83 -0.74 -2.56
CA GLU A 75 31.39 -0.20 -3.80
C GLU A 75 30.59 0.95 -4.42
N LEU A 76 29.31 1.10 -4.06
CA LEU A 76 28.46 2.18 -4.54
C LEU A 76 28.38 3.35 -3.54
N SER A 77 28.97 3.23 -2.34
CA SER A 77 28.80 4.19 -1.24
C SER A 77 29.20 5.61 -1.59
N SER A 78 30.38 5.80 -2.19
CA SER A 78 30.88 7.13 -2.55
C SER A 78 29.97 7.83 -3.58
N TRP A 79 29.51 7.07 -4.58
CA TRP A 79 28.57 7.59 -5.58
C TRP A 79 27.21 7.89 -4.94
N PHE A 80 26.65 6.95 -4.18
CA PHE A 80 25.33 7.07 -3.60
C PHE A 80 25.25 8.25 -2.63
N LYS A 81 26.23 8.44 -1.74
CA LYS A 81 26.25 9.58 -0.80
C LYS A 81 26.23 10.93 -1.53
N ALA A 82 27.05 11.08 -2.58
CA ALA A 82 27.11 12.31 -3.36
C ALA A 82 25.81 12.56 -4.13
N MET A 83 25.27 11.53 -4.80
CA MET A 83 24.00 11.60 -5.52
C MET A 83 22.85 11.90 -4.56
N TYR A 84 22.74 11.14 -3.46
CA TYR A 84 21.66 11.24 -2.48
C TYR A 84 21.58 12.64 -1.88
N LEU A 85 22.70 13.20 -1.42
CA LEU A 85 22.69 14.56 -0.86
C LEU A 85 22.17 15.57 -1.89
N LYS A 86 22.75 15.58 -3.10
CA LYS A 86 22.35 16.53 -4.15
C LYS A 86 20.87 16.41 -4.49
N LYS A 87 20.38 15.19 -4.68
CA LYS A 87 19.05 14.90 -5.22
C LYS A 87 17.96 14.99 -4.17
N HIS A 88 18.26 14.58 -2.94
CA HIS A 88 17.33 14.70 -1.83
C HIS A 88 17.09 16.16 -1.45
N PHE A 89 18.10 17.03 -1.55
CA PHE A 89 17.91 18.47 -1.37
C PHE A 89 16.93 19.06 -2.40
N ILE A 90 17.07 18.71 -3.68
CA ILE A 90 16.13 19.12 -4.74
C ILE A 90 14.70 18.69 -4.40
N TRP A 91 14.53 17.45 -3.96
CA TRP A 91 13.22 16.97 -3.54
C TRP A 91 12.66 17.76 -2.35
N LEU A 92 13.48 18.00 -1.32
CA LEU A 92 13.08 18.71 -0.10
C LEU A 92 12.65 20.15 -0.36
N GLU A 93 13.31 20.87 -1.27
CA GLU A 93 12.95 22.26 -1.63
C GLU A 93 11.47 22.39 -2.01
N SER A 94 10.92 21.38 -2.69
CA SER A 94 9.52 21.36 -3.14
C SER A 94 8.58 20.58 -2.21
N ASN A 95 9.12 19.81 -1.26
CA ASN A 95 8.35 18.82 -0.49
C ASN A 95 8.61 18.84 1.02
N PHE A 96 9.20 19.91 1.57
CA PHE A 96 9.53 20.00 3.00
C PHE A 96 8.33 19.68 3.92
N GLU A 97 7.16 20.24 3.63
CA GLU A 97 5.93 19.99 4.40
C GLU A 97 5.50 18.51 4.38
N LYS A 98 5.86 17.75 3.33
CA LYS A 98 5.57 16.32 3.27
C LYS A 98 6.35 15.54 4.33
N GLN A 99 7.47 16.04 4.83
CA GLN A 99 8.22 15.40 5.93
C GLN A 99 7.40 15.33 7.22
N ILE A 100 6.62 16.39 7.50
CA ILE A 100 5.73 16.43 8.67
C ILE A 100 4.62 15.38 8.51
N ASP A 101 4.01 15.31 7.32
CA ASP A 101 2.94 14.35 7.04
C ASP A 101 3.48 12.89 7.03
N GLN A 102 4.69 12.65 6.52
CA GLN A 102 5.38 11.35 6.64
C GLN A 102 5.61 10.96 8.10
N ARG A 103 6.04 11.89 8.95
CA ARG A 103 6.24 11.61 10.38
C ARG A 103 4.93 11.25 11.06
N LYS A 104 3.83 11.96 10.77
CA LYS A 104 2.51 11.64 11.31
C LYS A 104 2.05 10.24 10.89
N PHE A 105 2.28 9.84 9.64
CA PHE A 105 1.96 8.50 9.16
C PHE A 105 2.79 7.43 9.87
N TYR A 106 4.08 7.68 10.09
CA TYR A 106 4.95 6.78 10.85
C TYR A 106 4.47 6.64 12.31
N ASP A 107 4.18 7.75 12.99
CA ASP A 107 3.71 7.73 14.38
C ASP A 107 2.32 7.04 14.51
N MET A 108 1.45 7.20 13.50
CA MET A 108 0.18 6.48 13.42
C MET A 108 0.39 4.96 13.35
N GLU A 109 1.30 4.49 12.50
CA GLU A 109 1.59 3.06 12.38
C GLU A 109 2.21 2.50 13.66
N LEU A 110 3.16 3.21 14.27
CA LEU A 110 3.74 2.80 15.55
C LEU A 110 2.66 2.62 16.63
N LYS A 111 1.67 3.51 16.67
CA LYS A 111 0.52 3.38 17.57
C LYS A 111 -0.32 2.14 17.25
N ASN A 112 -0.64 1.90 15.97
CA ASN A 112 -1.38 0.71 15.53
C ASN A 112 -0.65 -0.59 15.92
N GLN A 113 0.65 -0.67 15.67
CA GLN A 113 1.47 -1.84 16.01
C GLN A 113 1.54 -2.05 17.53
N THR A 114 1.74 -0.97 18.29
CA THR A 114 1.83 -1.03 19.76
C THR A 114 0.53 -1.52 20.38
N VAL A 115 -0.62 -0.96 19.96
CA VAL A 115 -1.92 -1.36 20.52
C VAL A 115 -2.28 -2.79 20.10
N THR A 116 -1.99 -3.18 18.86
CA THR A 116 -2.24 -4.55 18.38
C THR A 116 -1.40 -5.55 19.16
N ALA A 117 -0.11 -5.27 19.37
CA ALA A 117 0.79 -6.13 20.15
C ALA A 117 0.33 -6.24 21.61
N LEU A 118 -0.18 -5.17 22.20
CA LEU A 118 -0.76 -5.21 23.55
C LEU A 118 -2.00 -6.10 23.59
N VAL A 119 -2.92 -5.95 22.63
CA VAL A 119 -4.15 -6.75 22.57
C VAL A 119 -3.85 -8.23 22.35
N SER A 120 -2.88 -8.57 21.50
CA SER A 120 -2.43 -9.97 21.35
C SER A 120 -2.01 -10.57 22.68
N LYS A 121 -1.24 -9.84 23.51
CA LYS A 121 -0.84 -10.31 24.85
C LYS A 121 -2.02 -10.43 25.82
N ILE A 122 -3.02 -9.55 25.70
CA ILE A 122 -4.25 -9.66 26.50
C ILE A 122 -5.01 -10.93 26.11
N ASN A 123 -5.14 -11.22 24.81
CA ASN A 123 -5.85 -12.39 24.29
C ASN A 123 -5.14 -13.72 24.62
N GLU A 124 -3.86 -13.68 25.04
CA GLU A 124 -3.13 -14.85 25.56
C GLU A 124 -3.45 -15.16 27.04
N ILE A 125 -4.16 -14.28 27.75
CA ILE A 125 -4.53 -14.47 29.16
C ILE A 125 -5.64 -15.53 29.25
N GLN A 126 -5.28 -16.73 29.72
CA GLN A 126 -6.19 -17.89 29.81
C GLN A 126 -7.45 -17.67 30.66
N SER A 127 -7.43 -16.71 31.59
CA SER A 127 -8.56 -16.43 32.48
C SER A 127 -9.62 -15.51 31.88
N LEU A 128 -9.42 -14.97 30.67
CA LEU A 128 -10.41 -14.11 30.04
C LEU A 128 -11.51 -14.94 29.37
N ASP A 129 -12.76 -14.56 29.62
CA ASP A 129 -13.91 -15.15 28.94
C ASP A 129 -14.16 -14.50 27.56
N SER A 130 -15.08 -15.09 26.79
CA SER A 130 -15.42 -14.61 25.44
C SER A 130 -16.04 -13.21 25.42
N VAL A 131 -16.74 -12.80 26.48
CA VAL A 131 -17.36 -11.47 26.55
C VAL A 131 -16.28 -10.41 26.79
N GLN A 132 -15.31 -10.71 27.65
CA GLN A 132 -14.15 -9.86 27.90
C GLN A 132 -13.27 -9.72 26.66
N MET A 133 -12.97 -10.82 25.96
CA MET A 133 -12.22 -10.79 24.69
C MET A 133 -12.94 -9.93 23.64
N ALA A 134 -14.25 -10.11 23.47
CA ALA A 134 -15.03 -9.30 22.53
C ALA A 134 -15.04 -7.81 22.90
N ALA A 135 -15.06 -7.46 24.19
CA ALA A 135 -14.97 -6.08 24.64
C ALA A 135 -13.60 -5.45 24.34
N VAL A 136 -12.51 -6.21 24.52
CA VAL A 136 -11.15 -5.79 24.15
C VAL A 136 -11.04 -5.55 22.65
N ASP A 137 -11.51 -6.50 21.83
CA ASP A 137 -11.48 -6.39 20.36
C ASP A 137 -12.33 -5.21 19.87
N SER A 138 -13.49 -4.96 20.48
CA SER A 138 -14.30 -3.78 20.18
C SER A 138 -13.57 -2.48 20.46
N LYS A 139 -12.81 -2.40 21.57
CA LYS A 139 -12.02 -1.21 21.89
C LYS A 139 -10.82 -1.04 20.97
N LEU A 140 -10.16 -2.13 20.60
CA LEU A 140 -9.11 -2.11 19.58
C LEU A 140 -9.66 -1.58 18.25
N SER A 141 -10.83 -2.06 17.82
CA SER A 141 -11.51 -1.62 16.61
C SER A 141 -11.77 -0.10 16.59
N GLU A 142 -12.23 0.47 17.70
CA GLU A 142 -12.41 1.93 17.86
C GLU A 142 -11.08 2.68 17.75
N VAL A 143 -10.02 2.19 18.41
CA VAL A 143 -8.69 2.82 18.36
C VAL A 143 -8.12 2.79 16.94
N LEU A 144 -8.13 1.63 16.28
CA LEU A 144 -7.62 1.49 14.91
C LEU A 144 -8.38 2.35 13.91
N PHE A 145 -9.70 2.50 14.09
CA PHE A 145 -10.48 3.42 13.26
C PHE A 145 -10.17 4.89 13.57
N SER A 146 -10.00 5.26 14.84
CA SER A 146 -9.66 6.63 15.21
C SER A 146 -8.31 7.05 14.62
N ASN A 147 -7.35 6.12 14.51
CA ASN A 147 -6.03 6.41 13.96
C ASN A 147 -6.06 6.72 12.46
N VAL A 148 -7.01 6.19 11.68
CA VAL A 148 -7.13 6.52 10.24
C VAL A 148 -7.54 7.96 9.98
N SER A 149 -7.98 8.71 11.01
CA SER A 149 -8.22 10.15 10.92
C SER A 149 -6.99 10.94 10.47
N THR A 150 -5.78 10.44 10.75
CA THR A 150 -4.52 11.04 10.28
C THR A 150 -4.43 11.01 8.76
N VAL A 151 -4.70 9.84 8.14
CA VAL A 151 -4.72 9.68 6.68
C VAL A 151 -5.89 10.44 6.07
N TYR A 152 -7.06 10.42 6.71
CA TYR A 152 -8.23 11.15 6.23
C TYR A 152 -8.00 12.66 6.22
N SER A 153 -7.37 13.21 7.25
CA SER A 153 -7.01 14.64 7.32
C SER A 153 -6.05 15.03 6.21
N PHE A 154 -5.08 14.17 5.88
CA PHE A 154 -4.21 14.35 4.72
C PHE A 154 -5.02 14.35 3.42
N CYS A 155 -5.92 13.39 3.24
CA CYS A 155 -6.75 13.29 2.04
C CYS A 155 -7.64 14.53 1.89
N ARG A 156 -8.20 15.04 2.98
CA ARG A 156 -8.99 16.28 3.01
C ARG A 156 -8.17 17.52 2.63
N LYS A 157 -6.94 17.62 3.15
CA LYS A 157 -6.02 18.73 2.89
C LYS A 157 -5.57 18.77 1.42
N ASN A 158 -5.26 17.61 0.84
CA ASN A 158 -4.61 17.52 -0.46
C ASN A 158 -5.54 17.08 -1.60
N ASP A 159 -6.75 16.63 -1.26
CA ASP A 159 -7.77 16.16 -2.19
C ASP A 159 -7.29 15.01 -3.10
N TYR A 160 -6.55 14.06 -2.54
CA TYR A 160 -6.15 12.79 -3.15
C TYR A 160 -5.73 11.78 -2.07
N TYR A 161 -5.68 10.49 -2.41
CA TYR A 161 -5.15 9.46 -1.52
C TYR A 161 -3.63 9.37 -1.67
N PRO A 162 -2.82 9.35 -0.59
CA PRO A 162 -1.37 9.32 -0.71
C PRO A 162 -0.89 8.01 -1.35
N THR A 163 0.02 8.10 -2.31
CA THR A 163 0.64 6.95 -3.00
C THR A 163 2.14 7.16 -3.21
N ALA A 164 2.84 6.11 -3.64
CA ALA A 164 4.24 6.18 -4.03
C ALA A 164 4.51 7.22 -5.13
N LYS A 165 3.50 7.49 -5.97
CA LYS A 165 3.60 8.35 -7.14
C LYS A 165 3.33 9.83 -6.81
N ASN A 166 2.29 10.13 -6.03
CA ASN A 166 1.81 11.51 -5.84
C ASN A 166 2.33 12.18 -4.54
N PHE A 167 2.74 11.40 -3.54
CA PHE A 167 3.17 11.91 -2.26
C PHE A 167 4.69 11.79 -2.14
N ALA A 168 5.20 10.56 -2.04
CA ALA A 168 6.61 10.18 -2.03
C ALA A 168 6.66 8.65 -2.14
N VAL A 169 7.83 8.05 -2.36
CA VAL A 169 8.14 6.69 -1.94
C VAL A 169 7.97 6.64 -0.43
N VAL A 170 6.74 6.39 -0.03
CA VAL A 170 6.39 6.16 1.36
C VAL A 170 6.61 4.69 1.61
N HIS A 171 7.05 4.38 2.80
CA HIS A 171 6.95 3.01 3.26
C HIS A 171 5.49 2.53 3.12
N PRO A 172 5.21 1.27 2.72
CA PRO A 172 3.85 0.70 2.66
C PRO A 172 3.07 0.70 3.99
N PHE A 173 3.60 1.31 5.05
CA PHE A 173 3.02 1.32 6.38
C PHE A 173 1.74 2.14 6.48
N PHE A 174 1.61 3.27 5.79
CA PHE A 174 0.38 4.06 5.90
C PHE A 174 -0.83 3.34 5.28
N SER A 175 -0.63 2.56 4.20
CA SER A 175 -1.66 1.70 3.61
C SER A 175 -2.06 0.54 4.51
N ASN A 176 -1.20 0.11 5.46
CA ASN A 176 -1.57 -0.90 6.44
C ASN A 176 -2.73 -0.45 7.33
N GLY A 177 -2.80 0.84 7.69
CA GLY A 177 -3.91 1.36 8.49
C GLY A 177 -5.27 1.21 7.80
N LEU A 178 -5.34 1.44 6.48
CA LEU A 178 -6.56 1.19 5.68
C LEU A 178 -6.89 -0.31 5.64
N TYR A 179 -5.89 -1.14 5.33
CA TYR A 179 -6.07 -2.59 5.20
C TYR A 179 -6.46 -3.27 6.52
N GLN A 180 -5.86 -2.87 7.64
CA GLN A 180 -6.20 -3.31 9.00
C GLN A 180 -7.67 -2.99 9.33
N ASN A 181 -8.15 -1.82 8.93
CA ASN A 181 -9.56 -1.48 9.13
C ASN A 181 -10.50 -2.31 8.23
N PHE A 182 -10.09 -2.67 7.00
CA PHE A 182 -10.86 -3.62 6.19
C PHE A 182 -10.88 -5.04 6.79
N GLN A 183 -9.89 -5.42 7.60
CA GLN A 183 -9.89 -6.68 8.34
C GLN A 183 -10.87 -6.70 9.51
N ILE A 184 -11.50 -5.58 9.87
CA ILE A 184 -12.42 -5.49 11.01
C ILE A 184 -13.83 -5.24 10.48
N LYS A 185 -14.76 -6.16 10.79
CA LYS A 185 -16.13 -6.16 10.24
C LYS A 185 -16.87 -4.85 10.50
N GLU A 186 -16.68 -4.26 11.67
CA GLU A 186 -17.32 -3.01 12.10
C GLU A 186 -16.74 -1.77 11.40
N ASN A 187 -15.54 -1.88 10.81
CA ASN A 187 -14.79 -0.75 10.27
C ASN A 187 -14.87 -0.63 8.76
N ILE A 188 -15.01 -1.75 8.05
CA ILE A 188 -14.90 -1.79 6.60
C ILE A 188 -15.77 -0.75 5.87
N GLU A 189 -17.07 -0.65 6.17
CA GLU A 189 -17.97 0.29 5.49
C GLU A 189 -17.68 1.75 5.85
N ARG A 190 -17.44 2.03 7.14
CA ARG A 190 -17.12 3.39 7.59
C ARG A 190 -15.77 3.86 7.05
N THR A 191 -14.78 2.98 6.95
CA THR A 191 -13.49 3.27 6.32
C THR A 191 -13.65 3.49 4.82
N TRP A 192 -14.40 2.64 4.13
CA TRP A 192 -14.63 2.81 2.69
C TRP A 192 -15.33 4.12 2.36
N LEU A 193 -16.37 4.49 3.11
CA LEU A 193 -17.08 5.74 2.94
C LEU A 193 -16.17 6.98 3.06
N LEU A 194 -15.19 6.94 3.97
CA LEU A 194 -14.23 8.03 4.15
C LEU A 194 -13.23 8.15 2.99
N PHE A 195 -12.77 7.02 2.46
CA PHE A 195 -11.62 7.00 1.54
C PHE A 195 -11.97 6.76 0.07
N GLU A 196 -13.12 6.16 -0.26
CA GLU A 196 -13.53 5.88 -1.65
C GLU A 196 -13.38 7.12 -2.55
N PRO A 197 -13.84 8.33 -2.17
CA PRO A 197 -13.74 9.49 -3.07
C PRO A 197 -12.29 9.84 -3.44
N TYR A 198 -11.36 9.70 -2.49
CA TYR A 198 -9.94 10.00 -2.68
C TYR A 198 -9.21 8.90 -3.44
N ILE A 199 -9.50 7.64 -3.10
CA ILE A 199 -8.98 6.45 -3.80
C ILE A 199 -9.42 6.48 -5.27
N LYS A 200 -10.70 6.74 -5.53
CA LYS A 200 -11.26 6.93 -6.87
C LYS A 200 -10.52 8.00 -7.66
N LYS A 201 -10.28 9.15 -7.04
CA LYS A 201 -9.60 10.26 -7.70
C LYS A 201 -8.14 9.93 -8.05
N SER A 202 -7.42 9.27 -7.16
CA SER A 202 -6.05 8.82 -7.43
C SER A 202 -5.98 7.71 -8.48
N TYR A 203 -6.93 6.77 -8.46
CA TYR A 203 -7.05 5.74 -9.50
C TYR A 203 -7.26 6.36 -10.89
N LEU A 204 -8.22 7.30 -11.01
CA LEU A 204 -8.51 7.97 -12.29
C LEU A 204 -7.36 8.87 -12.80
N ARG A 205 -6.37 9.15 -11.94
CA ARG A 205 -5.13 9.87 -12.29
C ARG A 205 -3.95 8.95 -12.56
N ASN A 206 -4.15 7.62 -12.58
CA ASN A 206 -3.10 6.62 -12.68
C ASN A 206 -2.06 6.73 -11.56
N GLU A 207 -2.48 7.16 -10.36
CA GLU A 207 -1.61 7.27 -9.18
C GLU A 207 -1.63 6.01 -8.30
N MET A 208 -2.57 5.11 -8.56
CA MET A 208 -2.72 3.80 -7.92
C MET A 208 -3.46 2.82 -8.83
N ASP A 209 -3.28 1.53 -8.59
CA ASP A 209 -4.01 0.46 -9.27
C ASP A 209 -5.39 0.18 -8.65
N TYR A 210 -6.10 -0.81 -9.19
CA TYR A 210 -7.43 -1.19 -8.70
C TYR A 210 -7.40 -2.07 -7.44
N ALA A 211 -6.22 -2.36 -6.86
CA ALA A 211 -6.09 -3.33 -5.77
C ALA A 211 -6.85 -2.90 -4.51
N ALA A 212 -6.98 -1.59 -4.24
CA ALA A 212 -7.78 -1.10 -3.12
C ALA A 212 -9.27 -1.48 -3.23
N PHE A 213 -9.85 -1.36 -4.43
CA PHE A 213 -11.24 -1.76 -4.71
C PHE A 213 -11.42 -3.27 -4.61
N ARG A 214 -10.48 -4.04 -5.18
CA ARG A 214 -10.48 -5.51 -5.07
C ARG A 214 -10.35 -5.97 -3.62
N ASN A 215 -9.49 -5.33 -2.84
CA ASN A 215 -9.31 -5.65 -1.42
C ASN A 215 -10.60 -5.38 -0.64
N TYR A 216 -11.26 -4.25 -0.90
CA TYR A 216 -12.56 -3.94 -0.30
C TYR A 216 -13.60 -5.02 -0.66
N ASP A 217 -13.77 -5.35 -1.94
CA ASP A 217 -14.67 -6.43 -2.38
C ASP A 217 -14.38 -7.76 -1.67
N GLY A 218 -13.10 -8.12 -1.53
CA GLY A 218 -12.69 -9.35 -0.87
C GLY A 218 -13.00 -9.39 0.64
N PHE A 219 -12.92 -8.25 1.34
CA PHE A 219 -13.29 -8.19 2.76
C PHE A 219 -14.80 -8.05 2.97
N THR A 220 -15.49 -7.33 2.11
CA THR A 220 -16.95 -7.23 2.11
C THR A 220 -17.55 -8.62 1.88
N PHE A 221 -16.97 -9.41 0.97
CA PHE A 221 -17.39 -10.78 0.77
C PHE A 221 -17.15 -11.64 2.02
N LYS A 222 -15.96 -11.54 2.62
CA LYS A 222 -15.62 -12.26 3.86
C LYS A 222 -16.64 -12.02 4.98
N TYR A 223 -17.10 -10.77 5.17
CA TYR A 223 -17.91 -10.41 6.34
C TYR A 223 -19.42 -10.34 6.09
N PHE A 224 -19.84 -10.13 4.85
CA PHE A 224 -21.25 -9.89 4.48
C PHE A 224 -21.73 -10.76 3.31
N GLY A 225 -20.87 -11.57 2.70
CA GLY A 225 -21.25 -12.51 1.64
C GLY A 225 -21.51 -11.86 0.28
N TYR A 226 -21.17 -10.59 0.08
CA TYR A 226 -21.31 -9.89 -1.20
C TYR A 226 -20.08 -9.05 -1.54
N GLN A 227 -19.95 -8.65 -2.80
CA GLN A 227 -18.99 -7.65 -3.28
C GLN A 227 -19.71 -6.45 -3.90
N LYS A 228 -19.05 -5.30 -3.95
CA LYS A 228 -19.63 -4.03 -4.42
C LYS A 228 -19.26 -3.74 -5.88
N TYR A 229 -18.00 -3.96 -6.27
CA TYR A 229 -17.49 -3.60 -7.60
C TYR A 229 -17.44 -4.78 -8.57
N GLY A 230 -17.48 -6.02 -8.07
CA GLY A 230 -17.43 -7.19 -8.93
C GLY A 230 -16.01 -7.55 -9.36
N LEU A 231 -15.00 -7.26 -8.52
CA LEU A 231 -13.57 -7.39 -8.83
C LEU A 231 -12.92 -8.66 -8.28
N VAL A 232 -13.66 -9.46 -7.52
CA VAL A 232 -13.15 -10.70 -6.91
C VAL A 232 -13.88 -11.90 -7.51
N THR A 233 -13.09 -12.87 -7.95
CA THR A 233 -13.52 -14.21 -8.36
C THR A 233 -13.23 -15.23 -7.27
N SER A 234 -13.83 -16.42 -7.34
CA SER A 234 -13.70 -17.45 -6.30
C SER A 234 -12.25 -17.94 -6.09
N ASP A 235 -11.44 -17.94 -7.15
CA ASP A 235 -10.00 -18.26 -7.14
C ASP A 235 -9.11 -17.15 -6.56
N MET A 236 -9.62 -15.92 -6.49
CA MET A 236 -8.88 -14.77 -5.93
C MET A 236 -9.13 -14.55 -4.44
N ILE A 237 -10.02 -15.32 -3.81
CA ILE A 237 -10.27 -15.23 -2.37
C ILE A 237 -9.12 -15.97 -1.65
N PRO A 238 -8.29 -15.28 -0.84
CA PRO A 238 -7.24 -15.94 -0.09
C PRO A 238 -7.83 -17.02 0.83
N LEU A 239 -7.22 -18.21 0.88
CA LEU A 239 -7.68 -19.36 1.67
C LEU A 239 -7.96 -19.05 3.16
N PHE A 240 -7.25 -18.09 3.76
CA PHE A 240 -7.51 -17.67 5.15
C PHE A 240 -8.74 -16.75 5.32
N LYS A 241 -9.43 -16.40 4.23
CA LYS A 241 -10.66 -15.59 4.20
C LYS A 241 -11.90 -16.42 3.80
N SER A 242 -11.78 -17.69 3.46
CA SER A 242 -12.91 -18.59 3.23
C SER A 242 -13.52 -19.01 4.57
N ILE A 243 -14.37 -18.16 5.16
CA ILE A 243 -15.17 -18.52 6.34
C ILE A 243 -16.25 -19.56 5.96
N ASN A 244 -16.55 -19.67 4.66
CA ASN A 244 -17.51 -20.58 4.10
C ASN A 244 -16.79 -21.58 3.20
N ASP A 245 -17.29 -22.81 3.14
CA ASP A 245 -16.85 -23.81 2.18
C ASP A 245 -17.00 -23.24 0.75
N THR A 246 -15.90 -22.72 0.19
CA THR A 246 -15.91 -22.08 -1.13
C THR A 246 -15.97 -23.09 -2.27
N SER A 247 -15.97 -24.38 -1.97
CA SER A 247 -16.04 -25.46 -2.96
C SER A 247 -17.37 -25.47 -3.74
N GLU A 248 -18.44 -24.89 -3.18
CA GLU A 248 -19.76 -24.78 -3.82
C GLU A 248 -20.04 -23.40 -4.45
N LEU A 249 -19.14 -22.43 -4.28
CA LEU A 249 -19.33 -21.07 -4.79
C LEU A 249 -19.04 -21.00 -6.30
N THR A 250 -20.09 -21.03 -7.12
CA THR A 250 -20.00 -20.82 -8.57
C THR A 250 -19.64 -19.38 -8.94
N ALA A 251 -20.04 -18.39 -8.13
CA ALA A 251 -19.73 -16.98 -8.31
C ALA A 251 -19.87 -16.19 -7.01
N VAL A 252 -19.08 -15.11 -6.87
CA VAL A 252 -19.15 -14.20 -5.72
C VAL A 252 -20.29 -13.17 -5.94
N PRO A 253 -21.34 -13.13 -5.09
CA PRO A 253 -22.51 -12.28 -5.33
C PRO A 253 -22.20 -10.79 -5.36
N VAL A 254 -22.72 -10.08 -6.38
CA VAL A 254 -22.61 -8.62 -6.48
C VAL A 254 -23.84 -7.97 -5.84
N GLN A 255 -23.64 -7.07 -4.88
CA GLN A 255 -24.73 -6.42 -4.14
C GLN A 255 -25.68 -5.64 -5.04
N ASN A 256 -25.13 -4.94 -6.03
CA ASN A 256 -25.89 -4.15 -6.99
C ASN A 256 -25.19 -4.19 -8.36
N ALA A 257 -25.71 -5.02 -9.26
CA ALA A 257 -25.15 -5.19 -10.60
C ALA A 257 -25.13 -3.89 -11.41
N PHE A 258 -26.16 -3.03 -11.28
CA PHE A 258 -26.18 -1.75 -11.99
C PHE A 258 -25.07 -0.81 -11.52
N PHE A 259 -24.84 -0.73 -10.22
CA PHE A 259 -23.74 0.03 -9.65
C PHE A 259 -22.38 -0.51 -10.14
N ALA A 260 -22.16 -1.82 -10.02
CA ALA A 260 -20.89 -2.45 -10.42
C ALA A 260 -20.58 -2.21 -11.90
N GLU A 261 -21.55 -2.40 -12.79
CA GLU A 261 -21.37 -2.17 -14.23
C GLU A 261 -21.20 -0.69 -14.59
N LYS A 262 -21.76 0.23 -13.80
CA LYS A 262 -21.47 1.66 -13.94
C LYS A 262 -20.02 1.96 -13.52
N ALA A 263 -19.59 1.43 -12.37
CA ALA A 263 -18.24 1.63 -11.86
C ALA A 263 -17.19 1.05 -12.83
N LYS A 264 -17.38 -0.18 -13.33
CA LYS A 264 -16.46 -0.79 -14.31
C LYS A 264 -16.30 0.07 -15.55
N ARG A 265 -17.41 0.61 -16.10
CA ARG A 265 -17.38 1.53 -17.24
C ARG A 265 -16.65 2.84 -16.93
N GLU A 266 -16.92 3.42 -15.76
CA GLU A 266 -16.24 4.64 -15.31
C GLU A 266 -14.73 4.44 -15.13
N PHE A 267 -14.33 3.28 -14.61
CA PHE A 267 -12.94 2.95 -14.29
C PHE A 267 -12.18 2.25 -15.42
N GLY A 268 -12.84 1.91 -16.52
CA GLY A 268 -12.26 1.14 -17.62
C GLY A 268 -11.92 -0.30 -17.26
N TRP A 269 -12.54 -0.87 -16.22
CA TRP A 269 -12.37 -2.28 -15.86
C TRP A 269 -13.12 -3.18 -16.84
N ARG A 270 -12.50 -4.31 -17.19
CA ARG A 270 -13.07 -5.34 -18.07
C ARG A 270 -13.61 -6.49 -17.23
#